data_AF-A0A7C3JLJ6-F1
#
_entry.id   AF-A0A7C3JLJ6-F1
#
_cell.length_a   1.000
_cell.length_b   1.000
_cell.length_c   1.000
_cell.angle_alpha   90.00
_cell.angle_beta   90.00
_cell.angle_gamma   90.00
#
_symmetry.space_group_name_H-M   'P 1'
#
loop_
_entity.id
_entity.type
_entity.pdbx_description
1 polymer ?
#
loop_
_entity_poly.entity_id
_entity_poly.type
_entity_poly.pdbx_seq_one_letter_code
_entity_poly.pdbx_strand_id
1 'polypeptide(L)'
;MFASEFTTIVPFFLRHSPVLLKGLYRRMVAQVPYAFSFNISDRCPVGCNCYWRAQGRVTELSDDEVVAFFQKKRREGYVQANLIGGEP
;
A
#
# COMPACT_ATOMS: atom_id res chain seq x y z
N MET A 1 6.97 -19.25 -23.97
CA MET A 1 7.66 -18.06 -24.53
C MET A 1 7.84 -17.06 -23.40
N PHE A 2 9.09 -16.61 -23.24
CA PHE A 2 9.63 -15.61 -22.31
C PHE A 2 9.51 -15.87 -20.80
N ALA A 3 10.55 -16.55 -20.29
CA ALA A 3 11.13 -16.24 -18.99
C ALA A 3 11.72 -14.82 -19.02
N SER A 4 11.53 -14.04 -17.95
CA SER A 4 12.44 -12.94 -17.63
C SER A 4 12.74 -12.98 -16.14
N GLU A 5 13.85 -13.61 -15.82
CA GLU A 5 14.54 -13.47 -14.55
C GLU A 5 14.94 -12.00 -14.40
N PHE A 6 14.39 -11.29 -13.40
CA PHE A 6 14.94 -10.01 -12.98
C PHE A 6 16.22 -10.29 -12.18
N THR A 7 17.32 -10.52 -12.89
CA THR A 7 18.67 -10.40 -12.36
C THR A 7 18.83 -8.98 -11.83
N THR A 8 18.81 -8.84 -10.51
CA THR A 8 19.25 -7.65 -9.79
C THR A 8 20.73 -7.44 -10.13
N ILE A 9 21.01 -6.59 -11.12
CA ILE A 9 22.36 -6.07 -11.34
C ILE A 9 22.66 -5.16 -10.16
N VAL A 10 23.16 -5.73 -9.06
CA VAL A 10 23.78 -4.98 -7.99
C VAL A 10 25.19 -4.63 -8.52
N PRO A 11 25.49 -3.37 -8.86
CA PRO A 11 26.82 -3.02 -9.32
C PRO A 11 27.84 -3.43 -8.25
N PHE A 12 28.85 -4.16 -8.70
CA PHE A 12 29.99 -4.71 -7.93
C PHE A 12 30.78 -3.67 -7.11
N PHE A 13 30.47 -2.38 -7.28
CA PHE A 13 31.11 -1.24 -6.63
C PHE A 13 30.67 -0.99 -5.17
N LEU A 14 29.80 -1.81 -4.58
CA LEU A 14 29.31 -1.63 -3.20
C LEU A 14 30.12 -2.37 -2.13
N ARG A 15 31.39 -2.70 -2.39
CA ARG A 15 32.17 -3.53 -1.46
C ARG A 15 32.86 -2.77 -0.31
N HIS A 16 32.96 -1.44 -0.33
CA HIS A 16 33.87 -0.71 0.57
C HIS A 16 33.29 0.44 1.43
N SER A 17 31.97 0.57 1.61
CA SER A 17 31.45 1.44 2.70
C SER A 17 30.03 1.08 3.15
N PRO A 18 29.88 0.06 4.02
CA PRO A 18 28.59 -0.58 4.27
C PRO A 18 27.64 0.18 5.22
N VAL A 19 28.03 1.32 5.80
CA VAL A 19 27.22 1.98 6.86
C VAL A 19 26.49 3.22 6.34
N LEU A 20 27.19 4.13 5.65
CA LEU A 20 26.61 5.38 5.13
C LEU A 20 25.60 5.13 3.99
N LEU A 21 25.94 4.22 3.07
CA LEU A 21 25.07 3.87 1.93
C LEU A 21 23.79 3.14 2.36
N LYS A 22 23.84 2.32 3.41
CA LYS A 22 22.65 1.65 3.96
C LYS A 22 21.68 2.65 4.61
N GLY A 23 22.20 3.67 5.30
CA GLY A 23 21.38 4.73 5.91
C GLY A 23 20.68 5.60 4.88
N LEU A 24 21.39 5.99 3.82
CA LEU A 24 20.82 6.76 2.70
C LEU A 24 19.79 5.95 1.91
N TYR A 25 20.09 4.68 1.60
CA TYR A 25 19.15 3.78 0.92
C TYR A 25 17.87 3.59 1.74
N ARG A 26 17.98 3.37 3.06
CA ARG A 26 16.80 3.30 3.96
C ARG A 26 15.97 4.59 3.93
N ARG A 27 16.61 5.77 3.91
CA ARG A 27 15.90 7.04 3.83
C ARG A 27 15.18 7.22 2.49
N MET A 28 15.82 6.85 1.38
CA MET A 28 15.19 6.94 0.06
C MET A 28 14.01 5.97 -0.08
N VAL A 29 14.15 4.72 0.37
CA VAL A 29 13.07 3.73 0.31
C VAL A 29 11.94 4.06 1.29
N ALA A 30 12.23 4.67 2.45
CA ALA A 30 11.21 5.10 3.41
C ALA A 30 10.37 6.29 2.94
N GLN A 31 10.80 7.02 1.90
CA GLN A 31 10.11 8.20 1.40
C GLN A 31 9.14 7.91 0.25
N VAL A 32 9.18 6.70 -0.35
CA VAL A 32 8.30 6.35 -1.46
C VAL A 32 7.06 5.63 -0.91
N PRO A 33 5.85 6.18 -1.08
CA PRO A 33 4.63 5.53 -0.64
C PRO A 33 4.40 4.24 -1.44
N TYR A 34 4.63 3.09 -0.81
CA TYR A 34 4.52 1.78 -1.46
C TYR A 34 3.10 1.20 -1.40
N ALA A 35 2.42 1.35 -0.26
CA ALA A 35 1.13 0.74 0.02
C ALA A 35 0.17 1.68 0.73
N PHE A 36 -1.13 1.50 0.50
CA PHE A 36 -2.19 2.14 1.27
C PHE A 36 -3.25 1.13 1.69
N SER A 37 -3.99 1.43 2.76
CA SER A 37 -5.17 0.67 3.15
C SER A 37 -6.43 1.49 2.91
N PHE A 38 -7.44 0.87 2.34
CA PHE A 38 -8.71 1.50 1.99
C PHE A 38 -9.85 0.78 2.69
N ASN A 39 -10.66 1.51 3.44
CA ASN A 39 -11.81 0.96 4.13
C ASN A 39 -13.01 0.93 3.16
N ILE A 40 -13.46 -0.27 2.80
CA ILE A 40 -14.50 -0.48 1.79
C ILE A 40 -15.92 -0.39 2.36
N SER A 41 -16.12 -0.84 3.59
CA SER A 41 -17.40 -0.73 4.30
C SER A 41 -17.14 -0.82 5.79
N ASP A 42 -17.90 -0.07 6.58
CA ASP A 42 -17.92 -0.20 8.05
C ASP A 42 -19.04 -1.16 8.52
N ARG A 43 -19.78 -1.76 7.57
CA ARG A 43 -20.80 -2.77 7.88
C ARG A 43 -20.12 -4.10 8.14
N CYS A 44 -20.37 -4.66 9.32
CA CYS A 44 -19.94 -6.00 9.66
C CYS A 44 -21.11 -6.70 10.37
N PRO A 45 -21.70 -7.76 9.78
CA PRO A 45 -22.78 -8.51 10.42
C PRO A 45 -22.29 -9.25 11.67
N VAL A 46 -20.98 -9.48 11.76
CA VAL A 46 -20.34 -10.06 12.93
C VAL A 46 -20.43 -9.03 14.07
N GLY A 47 -21.10 -9.39 15.15
CA GLY A 47 -21.28 -8.60 16.37
C GLY A 47 -19.99 -8.36 17.17
N CYS A 48 -18.83 -8.27 16.51
CA CYS A 48 -17.54 -8.11 17.16
C CYS A 48 -17.38 -6.69 17.72
N ASN A 49 -16.69 -6.58 18.86
CA ASN A 49 -16.26 -5.31 19.40
C ASN A 49 -14.96 -4.88 18.70
N CYS A 50 -15.08 -4.41 17.45
CA CYS A 50 -13.95 -4.00 16.63
C CYS A 50 -13.96 -2.49 16.36
N TYR A 51 -12.76 -1.94 16.14
CA TYR A 51 -12.55 -0.51 15.89
C TYR A 51 -13.43 0.02 14.74
N TRP A 52 -13.60 -0.75 13.66
CA TRP A 52 -14.37 -0.36 12.49
C TRP A 52 -15.86 -0.19 12.79
N ARG A 53 -16.45 -1.12 13.54
CA ARG A 53 -17.86 -1.03 13.98
C ARG A 53 -18.10 0.19 14.88
N ALA A 54 -17.13 0.51 15.75
CA ALA A 54 -17.24 1.65 16.66
C ALA A 54 -17.23 3.02 15.94
N GLN A 55 -16.79 3.09 14.69
CA GLN A 55 -16.73 4.35 13.94
C GLN A 55 -18.08 4.80 13.41
N GLY A 56 -19.07 3.91 13.28
CA GLY A 56 -20.46 4.25 12.94
C GLY A 56 -20.61 5.12 11.69
N ARG A 57 -19.74 4.96 10.68
CA ARG A 57 -19.78 5.80 9.48
C ARG A 57 -21.02 5.50 8.66
N VAL A 58 -21.68 6.56 8.20
CA VAL A 58 -22.99 6.50 7.53
C VAL A 58 -22.85 6.71 6.02
N THR A 59 -21.66 7.12 5.55
CA THR A 59 -21.42 7.49 4.16
C THR A 59 -20.38 6.55 3.56
N GLU A 60 -20.80 5.81 2.53
CA GLU A 60 -19.93 4.99 1.68
C GLU A 60 -19.71 5.76 0.37
N LEU A 61 -18.50 5.67 -0.19
CA LEU A 61 -18.24 6.21 -1.53
C LEU A 61 -18.99 5.36 -2.56
N SER A 62 -19.46 6.00 -3.63
CA SER A 62 -19.95 5.26 -4.80
C SER A 62 -18.82 4.49 -5.49
N ASP A 63 -19.16 3.45 -6.23
CA ASP A 63 -18.18 2.63 -6.97
C ASP A 63 -17.28 3.49 -7.88
N ASP A 64 -17.86 4.48 -8.56
CA ASP A 64 -17.13 5.40 -9.43
C ASP A 64 -16.12 6.26 -8.66
N GLU A 65 -16.48 6.73 -7.47
CA GLU A 65 -15.58 7.49 -6.59
C GLU A 65 -14.46 6.61 -6.05
N VAL A 66 -14.74 5.35 -5.72
CA VAL A 66 -13.74 4.37 -5.31
C VAL A 66 -12.75 4.13 -6.46
N VAL A 67 -13.23 3.87 -7.67
CA VAL A 67 -12.37 3.68 -8.84
C VAL A 67 -11.51 4.91 -9.10
N ALA A 68 -12.09 6.11 -9.05
CA ALA A 68 -11.37 7.36 -9.23
C ALA A 68 -10.27 7.56 -8.16
N PHE A 69 -10.55 7.19 -6.91
CA PHE A 69 -9.57 7.21 -5.82
C PHE A 69 -8.39 6.27 -6.09
N PHE A 70 -8.64 5.02 -6.48
CA PHE A 70 -7.59 4.05 -6.76
C PHE A 70 -6.73 4.47 -7.96
N GLN A 71 -7.34 5.02 -9.02
CA GLN A 71 -6.60 5.59 -10.14
C GLN A 71 -5.70 6.76 -9.72
N LYS A 72 -6.18 7.62 -8.81
CA LYS A 72 -5.38 8.70 -8.23
C LYS A 72 -4.19 8.13 -7.45
N LYS A 73 -4.38 7.12 -6.61
CA LYS A 73 -3.30 6.46 -5.85
C LYS A 73 -2.27 5.79 -6.74
N ARG A 74 -2.71 5.16 -7.83
CA ARG A 74 -1.79 4.64 -8.85
C ARG A 74 -0.93 5.75 -9.46
N ARG A 75 -1.50 6.91 -9.79
CA ARG A 75 -0.74 8.07 -10.30
C ARG A 75 0.22 8.67 -9.27
N GLU A 76 -0.09 8.55 -7.99
CA GLU A 76 0.80 8.95 -6.88
C GLU A 76 1.94 7.95 -6.62
N GLY A 77 2.00 6.83 -7.34
CA GLY A 77 3.09 5.85 -7.26
C GLY A 77 2.86 4.70 -6.27
N TYR A 78 1.66 4.57 -5.72
CA TYR A 78 1.32 3.42 -4.86
C TYR A 78 1.24 2.15 -5.71
N VAL A 79 1.84 1.06 -5.21
CA VAL A 79 1.94 -0.23 -5.90
C VAL A 79 0.99 -1.27 -5.29
N GLN A 80 0.69 -1.14 -3.99
CA GLN A 80 -0.16 -2.06 -3.25
C GLN A 80 -1.35 -1.33 -2.62
N ALA A 81 -2.52 -1.97 -2.68
CA ALA A 81 -3.69 -1.58 -1.91
C ALA A 81 -4.13 -2.75 -1.02
N ASN A 82 -4.41 -2.46 0.25
CA ASN A 82 -5.06 -3.39 1.17
C ASN A 82 -6.50 -2.94 1.37
N LEU A 83 -7.45 -3.79 1.01
CA LEU A 83 -8.85 -3.54 1.34
C LEU A 83 -9.08 -3.99 2.78
N ILE A 84 -9.57 -3.05 3.59
CA ILE A 84 -9.90 -3.24 5.00
C ILE A 84 -11.35 -2.80 5.23
N GLY A 85 -11.88 -3.00 6.43
CA GLY A 85 -13.25 -2.64 6.79
C GLY A 85 -13.93 -3.75 7.58
N GLY A 86 -15.26 -3.73 7.59
CA GLY A 86 -16.10 -4.86 7.98
C GLY A 86 -16.12 -5.98 6.93
N GLU A 87 -16.97 -6.98 7.17
CA GLU A 87 -17.23 -8.06 6.21
C GLU A 87 -18.30 -7.57 5.22
N PRO A 88 -17.97 -7.31 3.95
CA PRO A 88 -18.94 -6.85 2.95
C PRO A 88 -20.02 -7.90 2.66
#